data_AF-A0AA36JRK2-F1
#
_entry.id   AF-A0AA36JRK2-F1
#
_cell.length_a   1.000
_cell.length_b   1.000
_cell.length_c   1.000
_cell.angle_alpha   90.00
_cell.angle_beta   90.00
_cell.angle_gamma   90.00
#
_symmetry.space_group_name_H-M   'P 1'
#
loop_
_entity.id
_entity.type
_entity.pdbx_description
1 polymer ?
#
loop_
_entity_poly.entity_id
_entity_poly.type
_entity_poly.pdbx_seq_one_letter_code
_entity_poly.pdbx_strand_id
1 'polypeptide(L)'
;MAQMIQCLAFVLLVLKSWSQGTVAGISAKCLMLEALAFACRLSSTTWLNGYLPVDASGDFVYQVVDICSLVLVLSLVYRALVSHRWSYEEEADSLPVLPMVAACFLLAALLHADMNSRPLFDTLWMAGLFLSVVSVLPQLWHIHQTGGVISACTGHYIAMLAFSRALSGIFMWHARFDITCAPLVEGVNHAIWAILGAHLLHLCLLGDFGYYYIKAVMQQGLDFKIELPCADMVCSRCCGLRLNELQDWWSTLSHYGGRRRFAFSFAMSKRPVADPEGPVLELLRSFKIGNFTGYYEGRIRGKFQRLDNARQPQPEKAAPPRAFGKAKRKEDWRFNSEDFEPLRLLWQQYIQDLQPEVASLASVDLHGSHVSVISAKSPGLARLAGTVIEETQRTLRIITPDSQVKILPKDSCVFEVEILDRRVRFLGPSRSGGSGSSGSGRSRAWRL
;
A
#
# COMPACT_ATOMS: atom_id res chain seq x y z
N MET A 1 -24.40 -17.06 -13.49
CA MET A 1 -24.22 -17.12 -12.01
C MET A 1 -22.85 -16.64 -11.55
N ALA A 2 -21.74 -17.16 -12.10
CA ALA A 2 -20.38 -16.75 -11.71
C ALA A 2 -20.17 -15.23 -11.68
N GLN A 3 -20.58 -14.52 -12.74
CA GLN A 3 -20.45 -13.07 -12.89
C GLN A 3 -21.24 -12.31 -11.82
N MET A 4 -22.42 -12.80 -11.42
CA MET A 4 -23.22 -12.18 -10.36
C MET A 4 -22.53 -12.29 -9.00
N ILE A 5 -21.87 -13.41 -8.71
CA ILE A 5 -21.08 -13.58 -7.48
C ILE A 5 -19.85 -12.67 -7.48
N GLN A 6 -19.18 -12.52 -8.62
CA GLN A 6 -18.06 -11.57 -8.76
C GLN A 6 -18.54 -10.13 -8.53
N CYS A 7 -19.67 -9.75 -9.12
CA CYS A 7 -20.27 -8.44 -8.91
C CYS A 7 -20.60 -8.22 -7.42
N LEU A 8 -21.20 -9.21 -6.76
CA LEU A 8 -21.49 -9.15 -5.32
C LEU A 8 -20.22 -8.99 -4.48
N ALA A 9 -19.11 -9.65 -4.86
CA ALA A 9 -17.81 -9.45 -4.21
C ALA A 9 -17.37 -7.97 -4.26
N PHE A 10 -17.50 -7.32 -5.42
CA PHE A 10 -17.19 -5.89 -5.54
C PHE A 10 -18.17 -4.99 -4.80
N VAL A 11 -19.46 -5.34 -4.75
CA VAL A 11 -20.44 -4.64 -3.91
C VAL A 11 -20.03 -4.67 -2.45
N LEU A 12 -19.61 -5.83 -1.90
CA LEU A 12 -19.12 -5.93 -0.53
C LEU A 12 -17.90 -5.03 -0.29
N LEU A 13 -16.98 -4.96 -1.25
CA LEU A 13 -15.79 -4.14 -1.13
C LEU A 13 -16.12 -2.63 -1.17
N VAL A 14 -17.08 -2.23 -2.02
CA VAL A 14 -17.65 -0.87 -2.02
C VAL A 14 -18.30 -0.57 -0.68
N LEU A 15 -19.19 -1.42 -0.19
CA LEU A 15 -19.86 -1.23 1.10
C LEU A 15 -18.86 -1.11 2.24
N LYS A 16 -17.81 -1.95 2.29
CA LYS A 16 -16.71 -1.84 3.26
C LYS A 16 -16.01 -0.49 3.17
N SER A 17 -15.67 -0.04 1.97
CA SER A 17 -14.98 1.24 1.81
C SER A 17 -15.86 2.42 2.18
N TRP A 18 -17.17 2.34 1.92
CA TRP A 18 -18.15 3.36 2.30
C TRP A 18 -18.36 3.40 3.81
N SER A 19 -18.63 2.24 4.43
CA SER A 19 -18.93 2.15 5.86
C SER A 19 -17.75 2.53 6.75
N GLN A 20 -16.51 2.18 6.34
CA GLN A 20 -15.32 2.46 7.13
C GLN A 20 -14.66 3.81 6.79
N GLY A 21 -15.10 4.48 5.71
CA GLY A 21 -14.49 5.75 5.27
C GLY A 21 -13.00 5.63 4.89
N THR A 22 -12.53 4.44 4.52
CA THR A 22 -11.12 4.15 4.22
C THR A 22 -10.99 3.13 3.08
N VAL A 23 -9.84 3.15 2.40
CA VAL A 23 -9.43 2.12 1.44
C VAL A 23 -8.23 1.29 1.92
N ALA A 24 -7.85 1.41 3.20
CA ALA A 24 -6.77 0.62 3.79
C ALA A 24 -7.01 -0.90 3.61
N GLY A 25 -5.96 -1.65 3.29
CA GLY A 25 -6.04 -3.08 2.98
C GLY A 25 -6.56 -3.44 1.58
N ILE A 26 -6.78 -2.46 0.68
CA ILE A 26 -7.25 -2.70 -0.70
C ILE A 26 -6.15 -2.32 -1.70
N SER A 27 -5.74 -3.29 -2.53
CA SER A 27 -4.81 -3.04 -3.64
C SER A 27 -5.52 -2.35 -4.80
N ALA A 28 -5.10 -1.13 -5.13
CA ALA A 28 -5.58 -0.42 -6.31
C ALA A 28 -5.09 -1.08 -7.60
N LYS A 29 -3.90 -1.69 -7.58
CA LYS A 29 -3.35 -2.43 -8.73
C LYS A 29 -4.18 -3.68 -9.06
N CYS A 30 -4.66 -4.41 -8.06
CA CYS A 30 -5.63 -5.50 -8.25
C CYS A 30 -6.88 -4.99 -8.98
N LEU A 31 -7.45 -3.89 -8.49
CA LEU A 31 -8.66 -3.29 -9.08
C LEU A 31 -8.43 -2.76 -10.50
N MET A 32 -7.25 -2.21 -10.79
CA MET A 32 -6.90 -1.77 -12.15
C MET A 32 -6.80 -2.94 -13.12
N LEU A 33 -6.23 -4.08 -12.70
CA LEU A 33 -6.18 -5.30 -13.51
C LEU A 33 -7.58 -5.87 -13.76
N GLU A 34 -8.45 -5.88 -12.75
CA GLU A 34 -9.87 -6.26 -12.91
C GLU A 34 -10.61 -5.31 -13.87
N ALA A 35 -10.43 -3.99 -13.74
CA ALA A 35 -11.05 -3.01 -14.65
C ALA A 35 -10.59 -3.24 -16.10
N LEU A 36 -9.30 -3.51 -16.32
CA LEU A 36 -8.78 -3.83 -17.63
C LEU A 36 -9.35 -5.16 -18.15
N ALA A 37 -9.49 -6.17 -17.28
CA ALA A 37 -10.10 -7.45 -17.64
C ALA A 37 -11.56 -7.28 -18.08
N PHE A 38 -12.36 -6.49 -17.36
CA PHE A 38 -13.73 -6.14 -17.74
C PHE A 38 -13.76 -5.41 -19.08
N ALA A 39 -12.90 -4.41 -19.29
CA ALA A 39 -12.84 -3.67 -20.54
C ALA A 39 -12.50 -4.58 -21.74
N CYS A 40 -11.54 -5.50 -21.57
CA CYS A 40 -11.17 -6.45 -22.61
C CYS A 40 -12.32 -7.43 -22.91
N ARG A 41 -13.05 -7.90 -21.90
CA ARG A 41 -14.19 -8.81 -22.09
C ARG A 41 -15.39 -8.12 -22.75
N LEU A 42 -15.77 -6.94 -22.25
CA LEU A 42 -16.87 -6.14 -22.80
C LEU A 42 -16.62 -5.71 -24.25
N SER A 43 -15.35 -5.62 -24.66
CA SER A 43 -15.00 -5.30 -26.06
C SER A 43 -15.53 -6.32 -27.06
N SER A 44 -15.77 -7.57 -26.65
CA SER A 44 -16.38 -8.62 -27.49
C SER A 44 -17.82 -8.93 -27.07
N THR A 45 -18.11 -9.11 -25.78
CA THR A 45 -19.43 -9.61 -25.31
C THR A 45 -20.60 -8.65 -25.54
N THR A 46 -20.34 -7.38 -25.85
CA THR A 46 -21.41 -6.38 -26.10
C THR A 46 -22.02 -6.48 -27.50
N TRP A 47 -21.38 -7.18 -28.44
CA TRP A 47 -21.85 -7.25 -29.83
C TRP A 47 -21.45 -8.54 -30.59
N LEU A 48 -20.58 -9.38 -30.05
CA LEU A 48 -20.21 -10.68 -30.62
C LEU A 48 -20.86 -11.82 -29.84
N ASN A 49 -21.75 -12.55 -30.54
CA ASN A 49 -22.53 -13.63 -29.94
C ASN A 49 -21.71 -14.87 -29.56
N GLY A 50 -20.53 -15.08 -30.15
CA GLY A 50 -19.69 -16.25 -29.89
C GLY A 50 -19.07 -16.29 -28.48
N TYR A 51 -19.13 -15.18 -27.74
CA TYR A 51 -18.59 -15.08 -26.38
C TYR A 51 -19.67 -15.00 -25.30
N LEU A 52 -20.93 -15.15 -25.69
CA LEU A 52 -22.08 -15.11 -24.79
C LEU A 52 -22.58 -16.53 -24.51
N PRO A 53 -23.11 -16.80 -23.30
CA PRO A 53 -23.90 -17.99 -23.06
C PRO A 53 -25.05 -18.09 -24.08
N VAL A 54 -25.35 -19.32 -24.52
CA VAL A 54 -26.41 -19.58 -25.51
C VAL A 54 -27.82 -19.46 -24.90
N ASP A 55 -27.92 -19.36 -23.57
CA ASP A 55 -29.19 -19.19 -22.86
C ASP A 55 -29.61 -17.71 -22.76
N ALA A 56 -30.83 -17.46 -22.27
CA ALA A 56 -31.41 -16.12 -22.12
C ALA A 56 -30.56 -15.16 -21.24
N SER A 57 -29.58 -15.67 -20.50
CA SER A 57 -28.66 -14.83 -19.72
C SER A 57 -27.63 -14.11 -20.60
N GLY A 58 -27.36 -14.61 -21.80
CA GLY A 58 -26.47 -14.01 -22.79
C GLY A 58 -27.02 -12.76 -23.47
N ASP A 59 -28.34 -12.53 -23.44
CA ASP A 59 -28.95 -11.42 -24.18
C ASP A 59 -28.64 -10.04 -23.55
N PHE A 60 -28.74 -9.93 -22.22
CA PHE A 60 -28.50 -8.66 -21.52
C PHE A 60 -27.90 -8.81 -20.12
N VAL A 61 -28.21 -9.90 -19.41
CA VAL A 61 -27.84 -10.06 -18.00
C VAL A 61 -26.32 -10.08 -17.85
N TYR A 62 -25.62 -10.80 -18.72
CA TYR A 62 -24.17 -10.88 -18.69
C TYR A 62 -23.51 -9.50 -18.85
N GLN A 63 -23.94 -8.74 -19.85
CA GLN A 63 -23.40 -7.42 -20.18
C GLN A 63 -23.72 -6.41 -19.08
N VAL A 64 -24.95 -6.39 -18.58
CA VAL A 64 -25.36 -5.49 -17.49
C VAL A 64 -24.53 -5.76 -16.23
N VAL A 65 -24.34 -7.03 -15.86
CA VAL A 65 -23.55 -7.39 -14.67
C VAL A 65 -22.08 -7.02 -14.84
N ASP A 66 -21.49 -7.22 -16.03
CA ASP A 66 -20.10 -6.83 -16.29
C ASP A 66 -19.91 -5.31 -16.32
N ILE A 67 -20.86 -4.56 -16.90
CA ILE A 67 -20.85 -3.08 -16.88
C ILE A 67 -20.99 -2.59 -15.43
N CYS A 68 -21.93 -3.12 -14.66
CA CYS A 68 -22.09 -2.80 -13.24
C CYS A 68 -20.80 -3.08 -12.46
N SER A 69 -20.18 -4.24 -12.68
CA SER A 69 -18.91 -4.60 -12.03
C SER A 69 -17.79 -3.63 -12.41
N LEU A 70 -17.69 -3.25 -13.69
CA LEU A 70 -16.71 -2.26 -14.15
C LEU A 70 -16.92 -0.89 -13.46
N VAL A 71 -18.17 -0.42 -13.36
CA VAL A 71 -18.47 0.85 -12.66
C VAL A 71 -18.08 0.76 -11.17
N LEU A 72 -18.41 -0.33 -10.49
CA LEU A 72 -18.04 -0.54 -9.08
C LEU A 72 -16.51 -0.54 -8.90
N VAL A 73 -15.78 -1.28 -9.73
CA VAL A 73 -14.32 -1.35 -9.69
C VAL A 73 -13.69 0.00 -9.99
N LEU A 74 -14.14 0.72 -11.02
CA LEU A 74 -13.67 2.07 -11.32
C LEU A 74 -13.96 3.05 -10.19
N SER A 75 -15.11 2.93 -9.50
CA SER A 75 -15.43 3.73 -8.33
C SER A 75 -14.44 3.47 -7.18
N LEU A 76 -14.05 2.21 -6.95
CA LEU A 76 -13.04 1.85 -5.96
C LEU A 76 -11.65 2.34 -6.33
N VAL A 77 -11.26 2.24 -7.61
CA VAL A 77 -10.00 2.81 -8.11
C VAL A 77 -9.97 4.33 -7.91
N TYR A 78 -11.07 5.02 -8.25
CA TYR A 78 -11.20 6.46 -8.02
C TYR A 78 -11.10 6.79 -6.52
N ARG A 79 -11.71 5.99 -5.65
CA ARG A 79 -11.57 6.18 -4.21
C ARG A 79 -10.14 5.96 -3.73
N ALA A 80 -9.48 4.89 -4.17
CA ALA A 80 -8.11 4.59 -3.74
C ALA A 80 -7.09 5.61 -4.25
N LEU A 81 -7.21 6.06 -5.50
CA LEU A 81 -6.21 6.91 -6.14
C LEU A 81 -6.51 8.40 -6.08
N VAL A 82 -7.75 8.81 -5.85
CA VAL A 82 -8.18 10.21 -5.86
C VAL A 82 -8.85 10.62 -4.55
N SER A 83 -10.03 10.09 -4.26
CA SER A 83 -10.88 10.63 -3.18
C SER A 83 -10.39 10.31 -1.76
N HIS A 84 -9.92 9.08 -1.50
CA HIS A 84 -9.47 8.58 -0.20
C HIS A 84 -8.00 8.18 -0.23
N ARG A 85 -7.21 8.82 -1.10
CA ARG A 85 -5.78 8.53 -1.31
C ARG A 85 -4.94 8.60 -0.02
N TRP A 86 -5.36 9.41 0.94
CA TRP A 86 -4.70 9.52 2.25
C TRP A 86 -4.68 8.19 3.03
N SER A 87 -5.65 7.31 2.79
CA SER A 87 -5.78 6.00 3.43
C SER A 87 -5.23 4.84 2.59
N TYR A 88 -4.71 5.14 1.39
CA TYR A 88 -4.20 4.13 0.46
C TYR A 88 -2.72 3.82 0.74
N GLU A 89 -2.41 2.54 0.94
CA GLU A 89 -1.10 2.04 1.35
C GLU A 89 -0.21 1.74 0.13
N GLU A 90 0.21 2.79 -0.58
CA GLU A 90 0.96 2.69 -1.86
C GLU A 90 2.28 1.91 -1.75
N GLU A 91 2.98 2.00 -0.61
CA GLU A 91 4.24 1.28 -0.38
C GLU A 91 4.03 -0.24 -0.25
N ALA A 92 2.90 -0.65 0.35
CA ALA A 92 2.49 -2.04 0.45
C ALA A 92 1.97 -2.57 -0.90
N ASP A 93 1.28 -1.74 -1.70
CA ASP A 93 0.82 -2.08 -3.05
C ASP A 93 1.96 -1.99 -4.10
N SER A 94 3.11 -2.60 -3.84
CA SER A 94 4.35 -2.40 -4.61
C SER A 94 4.54 -3.36 -5.80
N LEU A 95 3.70 -4.39 -5.97
CA LEU A 95 3.84 -5.38 -7.04
C LEU A 95 3.82 -4.73 -8.45
N PRO A 96 4.78 -5.02 -9.34
CA PRO A 96 4.83 -4.45 -10.68
C PRO A 96 3.89 -5.20 -11.64
N VAL A 97 2.79 -4.56 -12.02
CA VAL A 97 1.74 -5.22 -12.82
C VAL A 97 1.95 -5.15 -14.33
N LEU A 98 2.74 -4.21 -14.85
CA LEU A 98 2.95 -4.05 -16.31
C LEU A 98 3.50 -5.31 -17.01
N PRO A 99 4.52 -6.00 -16.49
CA PRO A 99 5.02 -7.25 -17.07
C PRO A 99 3.95 -8.34 -17.08
N MET A 100 3.14 -8.41 -16.02
CA MET A 100 2.03 -9.36 -15.93
C MET A 100 0.98 -9.08 -17.02
N VAL A 101 0.64 -7.81 -17.23
CA VAL A 101 -0.26 -7.39 -18.32
C VAL A 101 0.33 -7.80 -19.66
N ALA A 102 1.60 -7.49 -19.93
CA ALA A 102 2.25 -7.85 -21.18
C ALA A 102 2.26 -9.37 -21.41
N ALA A 103 2.57 -10.17 -20.38
CA ALA A 103 2.53 -11.62 -20.45
C ALA A 103 1.11 -12.15 -20.72
N CYS A 104 0.08 -11.58 -20.09
CA CYS A 104 -1.31 -11.96 -20.35
C CYS A 104 -1.70 -11.71 -21.81
N PHE A 105 -1.36 -10.54 -22.37
CA PHE A 105 -1.66 -10.24 -23.77
C PHE A 105 -0.87 -11.11 -24.75
N LEU A 106 0.41 -11.37 -24.47
CA LEU A 106 1.23 -12.24 -25.31
C LEU A 106 0.69 -13.67 -25.31
N LEU A 107 0.40 -14.23 -24.14
CA LEU A 107 -0.17 -15.57 -24.02
C LEU A 107 -1.55 -15.63 -24.65
N ALA A 108 -2.37 -14.60 -24.49
CA ALA A 108 -3.69 -14.54 -25.10
C ALA A 108 -3.61 -14.54 -26.63
N ALA A 109 -2.67 -13.79 -27.22
CA ALA A 109 -2.47 -13.76 -28.66
C ALA A 109 -2.03 -15.12 -29.23
N LEU A 110 -1.36 -15.95 -28.43
CA LEU A 110 -0.91 -17.28 -28.84
C LEU A 110 -1.96 -18.37 -28.59
N LEU A 111 -2.79 -18.22 -27.55
CA LEU A 111 -3.63 -19.29 -27.03
C LEU A 111 -5.14 -19.07 -27.22
N HIS A 112 -5.55 -17.99 -27.90
CA HIS A 112 -6.96 -17.64 -28.03
C HIS A 112 -7.79 -18.69 -28.79
N ALA A 113 -9.07 -18.77 -28.43
CA ALA A 113 -10.06 -19.48 -29.23
C ALA A 113 -10.35 -18.71 -30.54
N ASP A 114 -11.03 -19.33 -31.50
CA ASP A 114 -11.55 -18.67 -32.69
C ASP A 114 -13.08 -18.84 -32.71
N MET A 115 -13.79 -17.84 -32.21
CA MET A 115 -15.26 -17.87 -32.06
C MET A 115 -16.00 -17.12 -33.16
N ASN A 116 -15.44 -16.00 -33.62
CA ASN A 116 -16.09 -15.13 -34.60
C ASN A 116 -15.15 -14.73 -35.76
N SER A 117 -14.02 -15.42 -35.93
CA SER A 117 -12.99 -15.11 -36.94
C SER A 117 -12.47 -13.69 -36.85
N ARG A 118 -12.33 -13.19 -35.61
CA ARG A 118 -11.85 -11.84 -35.31
C ARG A 118 -10.74 -11.91 -34.26
N PRO A 119 -9.49 -12.18 -34.69
CA PRO A 119 -8.39 -12.54 -33.80
C PRO A 119 -8.08 -11.45 -32.75
N LEU A 120 -8.35 -10.19 -33.06
CA LEU A 120 -8.22 -9.09 -32.09
C LEU A 120 -9.16 -9.27 -30.89
N PHE A 121 -10.43 -9.58 -31.13
CA PHE A 121 -11.44 -9.73 -30.09
C PHE A 121 -11.33 -11.09 -29.38
N ASP A 122 -10.88 -12.12 -30.10
CA ASP A 122 -10.50 -13.40 -29.49
C ASP A 122 -9.35 -13.21 -28.48
N THR A 123 -8.31 -12.46 -28.89
CA THR A 123 -7.18 -12.11 -28.03
C THR A 123 -7.62 -11.26 -26.84
N LEU A 124 -8.47 -10.25 -27.05
CA LEU A 124 -8.96 -9.39 -25.97
C LEU A 124 -9.78 -10.18 -24.95
N TRP A 125 -10.68 -11.04 -25.41
CA TRP A 125 -11.48 -11.88 -24.50
C TRP A 125 -10.59 -12.81 -23.67
N MET A 126 -9.63 -13.49 -24.31
CA MET A 126 -8.68 -14.38 -23.62
C MET A 126 -7.76 -13.60 -22.66
N ALA A 127 -7.27 -12.43 -23.07
CA ALA A 127 -6.48 -11.55 -22.21
C ALA A 127 -7.29 -11.10 -20.99
N GLY A 128 -8.58 -10.81 -21.16
CA GLY A 128 -9.48 -10.49 -20.06
C GLY A 128 -9.60 -11.62 -19.03
N LEU A 129 -9.65 -12.89 -19.48
CA LEU A 129 -9.61 -14.05 -18.58
C LEU A 129 -8.28 -14.11 -17.82
N PHE A 130 -7.15 -14.06 -18.53
CA PHE A 130 -5.82 -14.15 -17.90
C PHE A 130 -5.56 -13.00 -16.92
N LEU A 131 -5.92 -11.77 -17.29
CA LEU A 131 -5.81 -10.59 -16.42
C LEU A 131 -6.64 -10.75 -15.14
N SER A 132 -7.87 -11.26 -15.22
CA SER A 132 -8.70 -11.51 -14.04
C SER A 132 -8.17 -12.66 -13.18
N VAL A 133 -7.49 -13.64 -13.77
CA VAL A 133 -6.84 -14.72 -13.00
C VAL A 133 -5.70 -14.19 -12.17
N VAL A 134 -4.84 -13.34 -12.75
CA VAL A 134 -3.63 -12.82 -12.08
C VAL A 134 -3.89 -11.55 -11.26
N SER A 135 -5.07 -10.93 -11.38
CA SER A 135 -5.44 -9.68 -10.68
C SER A 135 -5.36 -9.81 -9.15
N VAL A 136 -5.53 -11.02 -8.63
CA VAL A 136 -5.48 -11.32 -7.19
C VAL A 136 -4.08 -11.19 -6.60
N LEU A 137 -3.03 -11.31 -7.42
CA LEU A 137 -1.64 -11.28 -6.96
C LEU A 137 -1.26 -9.96 -6.28
N PRO A 138 -1.54 -8.76 -6.85
CA PRO A 138 -1.35 -7.50 -6.13
C PRO A 138 -2.06 -7.42 -4.78
N GLN A 139 -3.26 -8.01 -4.65
CA GLN A 139 -3.98 -8.02 -3.38
C GLN A 139 -3.32 -8.94 -2.35
N LEU A 140 -2.90 -10.14 -2.75
CA LEU A 140 -2.16 -11.06 -1.86
C LEU A 140 -0.80 -10.49 -1.46
N TRP A 141 -0.11 -9.85 -2.40
CA TRP A 141 1.13 -9.13 -2.15
C TRP A 141 0.93 -8.01 -1.13
N HIS A 142 -0.09 -7.18 -1.31
CA HIS A 142 -0.42 -6.11 -0.38
C HIS A 142 -0.64 -6.66 1.04
N ILE A 143 -1.44 -7.73 1.17
CA ILE A 143 -1.71 -8.37 2.46
C ILE A 143 -0.42 -8.87 3.12
N HIS A 144 0.47 -9.49 2.35
CA HIS A 144 1.79 -9.91 2.84
C HIS A 144 2.61 -8.72 3.37
N GLN A 145 2.64 -7.62 2.62
CA GLN A 145 3.39 -6.42 2.99
C GLN A 145 2.82 -5.70 4.22
N THR A 146 1.51 -5.82 4.48
CA THR A 146 0.84 -5.25 5.66
C THR A 146 0.78 -6.20 6.86
N GLY A 147 1.60 -7.26 6.88
CA GLY A 147 1.69 -8.17 8.03
C GLY A 147 0.60 -9.26 8.08
N GLY A 148 -0.09 -9.52 6.98
CA GLY A 148 -0.98 -10.68 6.83
C GLY A 148 -2.35 -10.57 7.48
N VAL A 149 -2.66 -9.42 8.11
CA VAL A 149 -3.92 -9.21 8.82
C VAL A 149 -4.98 -8.68 7.87
N ILE A 150 -6.15 -9.32 7.83
CA ILE A 150 -7.27 -8.90 6.99
C ILE A 150 -8.59 -8.86 7.76
N SER A 151 -9.45 -7.93 7.37
CA SER A 151 -10.82 -7.82 7.89
C SER A 151 -11.75 -8.84 7.25
N ALA A 152 -12.81 -9.23 7.97
CA ALA A 152 -13.87 -10.14 7.50
C ALA A 152 -14.38 -9.79 6.10
N CYS A 153 -14.77 -8.52 5.88
CA CYS A 153 -15.29 -8.05 4.59
C CYS A 153 -14.30 -8.25 3.43
N THR A 154 -13.01 -7.97 3.67
CA THR A 154 -11.96 -8.18 2.66
C THR A 154 -11.77 -9.68 2.39
N GLY A 155 -11.85 -10.50 3.46
CA GLY A 155 -11.81 -11.95 3.36
C GLY A 155 -12.98 -12.53 2.54
N HIS A 156 -14.21 -12.10 2.84
CA HIS A 156 -15.41 -12.51 2.08
C HIS A 156 -15.31 -12.11 0.61
N TYR A 157 -14.85 -10.88 0.33
CA TYR A 157 -14.62 -10.43 -1.05
C TYR A 157 -13.70 -11.40 -1.82
N ILE A 158 -12.52 -11.73 -1.27
CA ILE A 158 -11.56 -12.63 -1.92
C ILE A 158 -12.15 -14.04 -2.06
N ALA A 159 -12.83 -14.55 -1.04
CA ALA A 159 -13.49 -15.86 -1.08
C ALA A 159 -14.59 -15.93 -2.14
N MET A 160 -15.36 -14.85 -2.32
CA MET A 160 -16.40 -14.77 -3.35
C MET A 160 -15.81 -14.68 -4.76
N LEU A 161 -14.66 -14.02 -4.94
CA LEU A 161 -13.93 -14.07 -6.21
C LEU A 161 -13.48 -15.51 -6.53
N ALA A 162 -12.88 -16.22 -5.57
CA ALA A 162 -12.50 -17.63 -5.75
C ALA A 162 -13.72 -18.50 -6.12
N PHE A 163 -14.84 -18.32 -5.40
CA PHE A 163 -16.06 -19.07 -5.66
C PHE A 163 -16.65 -18.76 -7.04
N SER A 164 -16.66 -17.49 -7.45
CA SER A 164 -17.05 -17.08 -8.80
C SER A 164 -16.18 -17.75 -9.87
N ARG A 165 -14.86 -17.81 -9.68
CA ARG A 165 -13.95 -18.47 -10.61
C ARG A 165 -14.13 -19.99 -10.64
N ALA A 166 -14.43 -20.64 -9.51
CA ALA A 166 -14.78 -22.06 -9.48
C ALA A 166 -16.02 -22.35 -10.34
N LEU A 167 -17.10 -21.56 -10.16
CA LEU A 167 -18.32 -21.72 -10.97
C LEU A 167 -18.08 -21.45 -12.46
N SER A 168 -17.26 -20.45 -12.79
CA SER A 168 -16.86 -20.16 -14.17
C SER A 168 -16.07 -21.33 -14.78
N GLY A 169 -15.16 -21.93 -14.02
CA GLY A 169 -14.38 -23.09 -14.46
C GLY A 169 -15.26 -24.32 -14.69
N ILE A 170 -16.25 -24.56 -13.83
CA ILE A 170 -17.24 -25.64 -14.00
C ILE A 170 -18.06 -25.39 -15.27
N PHE A 171 -18.52 -24.17 -15.50
CA PHE A 171 -19.22 -23.82 -16.74
C PHE A 171 -18.35 -24.08 -17.97
N MET A 172 -17.10 -23.62 -17.97
CA MET A 172 -16.16 -23.82 -19.08
C MET A 172 -15.81 -25.29 -19.29
N TRP A 173 -15.81 -26.11 -18.23
CA TRP A 173 -15.67 -27.55 -18.36
C TRP A 173 -16.82 -28.13 -19.18
N HIS A 174 -18.07 -27.73 -18.92
CA HIS A 174 -19.22 -28.22 -19.69
C HIS A 174 -19.27 -27.65 -21.11
N ALA A 175 -18.97 -26.36 -21.29
CA ALA A 175 -18.99 -25.68 -22.59
C ALA A 175 -17.77 -25.99 -23.48
N ARG A 176 -16.80 -26.77 -23.01
CA ARG A 176 -15.52 -26.99 -23.71
C ARG A 176 -15.65 -27.53 -25.13
N PHE A 177 -16.70 -28.28 -25.42
CA PHE A 177 -16.92 -28.88 -26.74
C PHE A 177 -17.38 -27.87 -27.79
N ASP A 178 -17.88 -26.71 -27.36
CA ASP A 178 -18.31 -25.61 -28.23
C ASP A 178 -17.16 -24.64 -28.56
N ILE A 179 -15.99 -24.83 -27.93
CA ILE A 179 -14.83 -23.95 -28.10
C ILE A 179 -13.97 -24.47 -29.27
N THR A 180 -13.87 -23.68 -30.33
CA THR A 180 -12.98 -23.91 -31.48
C THR A 180 -11.74 -23.02 -31.42
N CYS A 181 -10.64 -23.45 -32.03
CA CYS A 181 -9.43 -22.64 -32.23
C CYS A 181 -8.71 -23.09 -33.49
N ALA A 182 -7.89 -22.21 -34.09
CA ALA A 182 -6.91 -22.61 -35.09
C ALA A 182 -5.78 -23.40 -34.39
N PRO A 183 -5.68 -24.73 -34.54
CA PRO A 183 -4.82 -25.53 -33.69
C PRO A 183 -3.34 -25.24 -33.96
N LEU A 184 -2.58 -24.89 -32.92
CA LEU A 184 -1.12 -24.80 -32.98
C LEU A 184 -0.46 -26.16 -33.26
N VAL A 185 -1.08 -27.23 -32.76
CA VAL A 185 -0.66 -28.62 -32.95
C VAL A 185 -1.86 -29.41 -33.45
N GLU A 186 -1.68 -30.14 -34.54
CA GLU A 186 -2.73 -30.92 -35.17
C GLU A 186 -3.41 -31.85 -34.15
N GLY A 187 -4.75 -31.82 -34.10
CA GLY A 187 -5.55 -32.61 -33.16
C GLY A 187 -5.64 -32.05 -31.72
N VAL A 188 -4.95 -30.94 -31.40
CA VAL A 188 -4.98 -30.35 -30.05
C VAL A 188 -5.64 -28.98 -30.04
N ASN A 189 -6.75 -28.87 -29.32
CA ASN A 189 -7.39 -27.60 -29.02
C ASN A 189 -6.75 -26.97 -27.78
N HIS A 190 -5.71 -26.18 -28.01
CA HIS A 190 -4.94 -25.52 -26.97
C HIS A 190 -5.76 -24.45 -26.21
N ALA A 191 -6.77 -23.83 -26.85
CA ALA A 191 -7.61 -22.81 -26.22
C ALA A 191 -8.43 -23.38 -25.06
N ILE A 192 -9.01 -24.59 -25.22
CA ILE A 192 -9.72 -25.29 -24.13
C ILE A 192 -8.81 -25.45 -22.91
N TRP A 193 -7.61 -26.00 -23.12
CA TRP A 193 -6.66 -26.26 -22.04
C TRP A 193 -6.14 -24.96 -21.40
N ALA A 194 -5.95 -23.90 -22.19
CA ALA A 194 -5.57 -22.59 -21.68
C ALA A 194 -6.68 -21.99 -20.78
N ILE A 195 -7.94 -22.07 -21.19
CA ILE A 195 -9.09 -21.59 -20.41
C ILE A 195 -9.23 -22.37 -19.11
N LEU A 196 -9.22 -23.71 -19.18
CA LEU A 196 -9.35 -24.56 -17.99
C LEU A 196 -8.14 -24.39 -17.04
N GLY A 197 -6.93 -24.31 -17.61
CA GLY A 197 -5.70 -24.05 -16.86
C GLY A 197 -5.71 -22.70 -16.16
N ALA A 198 -6.26 -21.65 -16.78
CA ALA A 198 -6.41 -20.34 -16.15
C ALA A 198 -7.35 -20.37 -14.93
N HIS A 199 -8.48 -21.07 -15.03
CA HIS A 199 -9.39 -21.25 -13.88
C HIS A 199 -8.73 -22.05 -12.75
N LEU A 200 -8.05 -23.15 -13.09
CA LEU A 200 -7.30 -23.95 -12.11
C LEU A 200 -6.21 -23.13 -11.43
N LEU A 201 -5.43 -22.36 -12.21
CA LEU A 201 -4.38 -21.48 -11.69
C LEU A 201 -4.93 -20.49 -10.67
N HIS A 202 -6.08 -19.86 -10.95
CA HIS A 202 -6.69 -18.93 -9.99
C HIS A 202 -7.03 -19.60 -8.66
N LEU A 203 -7.61 -20.81 -8.70
CA LEU A 203 -7.92 -21.58 -7.49
C LEU A 203 -6.66 -21.99 -6.73
N CYS A 204 -5.60 -22.36 -7.44
CA CYS A 204 -4.29 -22.63 -6.84
C CYS A 204 -3.72 -21.39 -6.15
N LEU A 205 -3.72 -20.22 -6.81
CA LEU A 205 -3.24 -18.97 -6.25
C LEU A 205 -3.95 -18.59 -4.93
N LEU A 206 -5.25 -18.89 -4.83
CA LEU A 206 -6.06 -18.63 -3.65
C LEU A 206 -6.18 -19.82 -2.69
N GLY A 207 -5.48 -20.94 -2.94
CA GLY A 207 -5.61 -22.16 -2.14
C GLY A 207 -5.27 -21.95 -0.67
N ASP A 208 -4.11 -21.35 -0.37
CA ASP A 208 -3.69 -21.09 1.02
C ASP A 208 -4.62 -20.10 1.70
N PHE A 209 -4.99 -19.02 1.00
CA PHE A 209 -5.98 -18.06 1.49
C PHE A 209 -7.31 -18.77 1.83
N GLY A 210 -7.80 -19.65 0.94
CA GLY A 210 -9.04 -20.39 1.12
C GLY A 210 -9.00 -21.29 2.36
N TYR A 211 -7.87 -21.96 2.62
CA TYR A 211 -7.67 -22.75 3.83
C TYR A 211 -7.80 -21.90 5.11
N TYR A 212 -7.09 -20.77 5.19
CA TYR A 212 -7.16 -19.88 6.36
C TYR A 212 -8.52 -19.20 6.50
N TYR A 213 -9.17 -18.88 5.39
CA TYR A 213 -10.53 -18.34 5.38
C TYR A 213 -11.54 -19.33 5.97
N ILE A 214 -11.55 -20.59 5.50
CA ILE A 214 -12.45 -21.61 6.02
C ILE A 214 -12.17 -21.85 7.51
N LYS A 215 -10.90 -21.96 7.89
CA LYS A 215 -10.51 -22.12 9.29
C LYS A 215 -11.02 -20.98 10.17
N ALA A 216 -10.85 -19.72 9.74
CA ALA A 216 -11.32 -18.56 10.50
C ALA A 216 -12.85 -18.52 10.61
N VAL A 217 -13.57 -18.83 9.52
CA VAL A 217 -15.04 -18.92 9.54
C VAL A 217 -15.52 -20.00 10.51
N MET A 218 -14.89 -21.17 10.50
CA MET A 218 -15.27 -22.28 11.39
C MET A 218 -14.97 -22.00 12.87
N GLN A 219 -13.94 -21.19 13.16
CA GLN A 219 -13.49 -20.92 14.52
C GLN A 219 -14.12 -19.66 15.14
N GLN A 220 -14.31 -18.61 14.34
CA GLN A 220 -14.71 -17.27 14.80
C GLN A 220 -16.08 -16.83 14.25
N GLY A 221 -16.69 -17.59 13.33
CA GLY A 221 -17.92 -17.21 12.64
C GLY A 221 -17.67 -16.27 11.47
N LEU A 222 -18.70 -15.53 11.03
CA LEU A 222 -18.60 -14.65 9.86
C LEU A 222 -17.88 -13.32 10.15
N ASP A 223 -17.89 -12.85 11.38
CA ASP A 223 -17.16 -11.63 11.80
C ASP A 223 -15.75 -11.97 12.31
N PHE A 224 -14.98 -12.63 11.46
CA PHE A 224 -13.64 -13.11 11.80
C PHE A 224 -12.56 -12.04 11.55
N LYS A 225 -11.40 -12.25 12.17
CA LYS A 225 -10.14 -11.61 11.78
C LYS A 225 -9.16 -12.69 11.36
N ILE A 226 -8.74 -12.67 10.10
CA ILE A 226 -7.74 -13.63 9.59
C ILE A 226 -6.35 -13.02 9.77
N GLU A 227 -5.47 -13.81 10.34
CA GLU A 227 -4.03 -13.59 10.36
C GLU A 227 -3.38 -14.64 9.48
N LEU A 228 -2.88 -14.22 8.31
CA LEU A 228 -2.17 -15.10 7.39
C LEU A 228 -0.69 -15.17 7.80
N PRO A 229 -0.09 -16.37 7.84
CA PRO A 229 1.35 -16.48 8.04
C PRO A 229 2.07 -15.87 6.84
N CYS A 230 2.71 -14.73 7.05
CA CYS A 230 3.34 -13.96 5.97
C CYS A 230 4.40 -14.76 5.19
N ALA A 231 5.09 -15.71 5.82
CA ALA A 231 6.17 -16.47 5.17
C ALA A 231 5.69 -17.43 4.04
N ASP A 232 4.40 -17.76 3.98
CA ASP A 232 3.87 -18.86 3.17
C ASP A 232 2.73 -18.47 2.21
N MET A 233 2.52 -17.18 1.93
CA MET A 233 1.43 -16.79 1.03
C MET A 233 1.78 -17.13 -0.43
N VAL A 234 0.80 -17.72 -1.13
CA VAL A 234 0.83 -18.50 -2.40
C VAL A 234 1.19 -19.97 -2.18
N CYS A 235 0.32 -20.82 -2.75
CA CYS A 235 0.15 -22.27 -2.60
C CYS A 235 1.40 -23.08 -2.22
N SER A 236 1.88 -22.90 -0.99
CA SER A 236 3.06 -23.59 -0.46
C SER A 236 2.77 -25.08 -0.33
N ARG A 237 1.49 -25.43 -0.04
CA ARG A 237 1.06 -26.80 0.25
C ARG A 237 0.68 -27.65 -0.97
N CYS A 238 0.19 -27.07 -2.08
CA CYS A 238 -0.20 -27.87 -3.26
C CYS A 238 0.69 -27.64 -4.49
N CYS A 239 1.28 -26.45 -4.67
CA CYS A 239 2.06 -26.12 -5.87
C CYS A 239 3.53 -25.75 -5.58
N GLY A 240 3.92 -25.58 -4.32
CA GLY A 240 5.28 -25.22 -3.91
C GLY A 240 5.71 -23.78 -4.27
N LEU A 241 4.90 -23.04 -5.03
CA LEU A 241 5.16 -21.64 -5.38
C LEU A 241 5.05 -20.76 -4.13
N ARG A 242 6.11 -20.02 -3.79
CA ARG A 242 6.07 -19.00 -2.73
C ARG A 242 6.04 -17.60 -3.34
N LEU A 243 5.35 -16.63 -2.72
CA LEU A 243 5.42 -15.22 -3.14
C LEU A 243 6.87 -14.69 -3.19
N ASN A 244 7.74 -15.17 -2.31
CA ASN A 244 9.15 -14.77 -2.30
C ASN A 244 9.89 -15.22 -3.57
N GLU A 245 9.51 -16.34 -4.19
CA GLU A 245 10.10 -16.77 -5.46
C GLU A 245 9.68 -15.87 -6.63
N LEU A 246 8.46 -15.30 -6.59
CA LEU A 246 8.04 -14.26 -7.54
C LEU A 246 8.87 -12.98 -7.37
N GLN A 247 9.27 -12.65 -6.13
CA GLN A 247 10.16 -11.53 -5.86
C GLN A 247 11.59 -11.77 -6.39
N ASP A 248 12.10 -13.00 -6.30
CA ASP A 248 13.42 -13.39 -6.83
C ASP A 248 13.43 -13.51 -8.37
N TRP A 249 12.36 -14.05 -8.97
CA TRP A 249 12.14 -14.00 -10.41
C TRP A 249 12.10 -12.55 -10.91
N TRP A 250 11.44 -11.68 -10.16
CA TRP A 250 11.34 -10.27 -10.51
C TRP A 250 12.65 -9.50 -10.34
N SER A 251 13.41 -9.73 -9.27
CA SER A 251 14.73 -9.14 -9.08
C SER A 251 15.67 -9.55 -10.21
N THR A 252 15.56 -10.81 -10.68
CA THR A 252 16.30 -11.33 -11.83
C THR A 252 15.90 -10.66 -13.15
N LEU A 253 14.60 -10.52 -13.43
CA LEU A 253 14.10 -9.85 -14.65
C LEU A 253 14.43 -8.35 -14.68
N SER A 254 14.39 -7.68 -13.53
CA SER A 254 14.76 -6.27 -13.40
C SER A 254 16.27 -6.01 -13.50
N HIS A 255 17.10 -7.04 -13.27
CA HIS A 255 18.55 -6.99 -13.50
C HIS A 255 18.92 -7.12 -14.99
N TYR A 256 18.18 -7.91 -15.77
CA TYR A 256 18.37 -8.05 -17.24
C TYR A 256 17.68 -6.94 -18.04
N GLY A 257 16.57 -6.40 -17.55
CA GLY A 257 15.91 -5.23 -18.09
C GLY A 257 16.64 -3.95 -17.68
N GLY A 258 17.70 -3.60 -18.41
CA GLY A 258 18.46 -2.36 -18.21
C GLY A 258 17.55 -1.19 -17.86
N ARG A 259 17.85 -0.56 -16.71
CA ARG A 259 17.18 0.54 -15.99
C ARG A 259 16.50 1.59 -16.88
N ARG A 260 15.42 1.24 -17.58
CA ARG A 260 14.50 2.17 -18.25
C ARG A 260 13.18 2.09 -17.51
N ARG A 261 12.98 3.01 -16.58
CA ARG A 261 11.64 3.34 -16.08
C ARG A 261 10.84 3.86 -17.29
N PHE A 262 10.11 2.98 -17.96
CA PHE A 262 8.99 3.39 -18.80
C PHE A 262 7.89 3.86 -17.85
N ALA A 263 7.99 5.13 -17.42
CA ALA A 263 6.89 5.83 -16.82
C ALA A 263 5.88 6.11 -17.93
N PHE A 264 4.91 5.21 -18.12
CA PHE A 264 3.64 5.62 -18.72
C PHE A 264 3.00 6.60 -17.76
N SER A 265 3.26 7.88 -17.99
CA SER A 265 2.59 8.99 -17.32
C SER A 265 1.15 9.03 -17.83
N PHE A 266 0.27 8.18 -17.29
CA PHE A 266 -1.12 8.61 -17.14
C PHE A 266 -1.05 9.92 -16.38
N ALA A 267 -1.65 10.98 -16.95
CA ALA A 267 -1.66 12.30 -16.35
C ALA A 267 -2.31 12.20 -14.96
N MET A 268 -1.48 11.99 -13.93
CA MET A 268 -1.88 12.11 -12.54
C MET A 268 -2.42 13.52 -12.38
N SER A 269 -3.74 13.61 -12.20
CA SER A 269 -4.34 14.79 -11.58
C SER A 269 -3.58 15.01 -10.27
N LYS A 270 -2.92 16.16 -10.18
CA LYS A 270 -2.08 16.52 -9.06
C LYS A 270 -2.97 16.65 -7.82
N ARG A 271 -2.55 16.01 -6.72
CA ARG A 271 -3.14 16.02 -5.37
C ARG A 271 -4.16 17.16 -5.16
N PRO A 272 -5.48 16.89 -5.20
CA PRO A 272 -6.41 17.69 -4.44
C PRO A 272 -6.25 17.30 -2.96
N VAL A 273 -6.22 18.30 -2.07
CA VAL A 273 -6.33 18.05 -0.63
C VAL A 273 -7.67 17.38 -0.37
N ALA A 274 -7.59 16.28 0.36
CA ALA A 274 -8.74 15.58 0.89
C ALA A 274 -9.43 16.46 1.94
N ASP A 275 -10.74 16.56 1.80
CA ASP A 275 -11.70 17.02 2.81
C ASP A 275 -11.78 18.55 3.06
N PRO A 276 -12.84 19.24 2.56
CA PRO A 276 -13.09 20.65 2.87
C PRO A 276 -13.43 20.91 4.35
N GLU A 277 -13.71 19.87 5.14
CA GLU A 277 -14.05 19.93 6.56
C GLU A 277 -13.06 19.13 7.45
N GLY A 278 -11.87 18.82 6.92
CA GLY A 278 -10.87 18.03 7.66
C GLY A 278 -10.34 18.76 8.91
N PRO A 279 -9.85 18.00 9.92
CA PRO A 279 -9.42 18.53 11.23
C PRO A 279 -8.28 19.57 11.12
N VAL A 280 -7.50 19.56 10.03
CA VAL A 280 -6.47 20.56 9.75
C VAL A 280 -7.08 21.92 9.40
N LEU A 281 -8.15 21.97 8.60
CA LEU A 281 -8.83 23.23 8.26
C LEU A 281 -9.60 23.77 9.47
N GLU A 282 -10.15 22.89 10.32
CA GLU A 282 -10.75 23.26 11.60
C GLU A 282 -9.73 23.89 12.56
N LEU A 283 -8.54 23.28 12.66
CA LEU A 283 -7.41 23.84 13.40
C LEU A 283 -7.00 25.21 12.84
N LEU A 284 -6.91 25.34 11.51
CA LEU A 284 -6.49 26.61 10.88
C LEU A 284 -7.56 27.72 11.03
N ARG A 285 -8.86 27.36 11.06
CA ARG A 285 -9.96 28.27 11.42
C ARG A 285 -9.89 28.69 12.89
N SER A 286 -9.54 27.78 13.81
CA SER A 286 -9.38 28.12 15.23
C SER A 286 -8.25 29.13 15.47
N PHE A 287 -7.22 29.11 14.62
CA PHE A 287 -6.16 30.13 14.57
C PHE A 287 -6.50 31.40 13.78
N LYS A 288 -7.75 31.59 13.32
CA LYS A 288 -8.23 32.76 12.55
C LYS A 288 -7.43 33.05 11.27
N ILE A 289 -6.86 32.04 10.64
CA ILE A 289 -6.19 32.20 9.35
C ILE A 289 -7.27 32.20 8.26
N GLY A 290 -7.43 33.28 7.50
CA GLY A 290 -8.62 33.45 6.62
C GLY A 290 -8.46 32.99 5.17
N ASN A 291 -7.26 32.59 4.73
CA ASN A 291 -6.97 32.36 3.31
C ASN A 291 -6.27 31.01 3.08
N PHE A 292 -7.05 29.95 2.90
CA PHE A 292 -6.56 28.57 2.79
C PHE A 292 -6.25 28.12 1.34
N THR A 293 -6.72 28.89 0.35
CA THR A 293 -6.64 28.55 -1.08
C THR A 293 -5.20 28.58 -1.62
N GLY A 294 -4.31 29.39 -1.03
CA GLY A 294 -2.92 29.54 -1.49
C GLY A 294 -1.93 28.49 -1.00
N TYR A 295 -2.26 27.71 0.04
CA TYR A 295 -1.32 26.74 0.62
C TYR A 295 -1.29 25.39 -0.13
N TYR A 296 -2.27 25.14 -0.99
CA TYR A 296 -2.54 23.81 -1.54
C TYR A 296 -2.84 23.76 -3.04
N GLU A 297 -2.44 24.78 -3.80
CA GLU A 297 -2.56 24.72 -5.26
C GLU A 297 -1.40 23.93 -5.90
N GLY A 298 -1.68 22.69 -6.32
CA GLY A 298 -0.72 21.78 -6.95
C GLY A 298 -0.20 22.20 -8.33
N ARG A 299 -0.44 23.42 -8.83
CA ARG A 299 -0.04 23.80 -10.20
C ARG A 299 1.43 24.16 -10.39
N ILE A 300 2.28 24.11 -9.37
CA ILE A 300 3.71 24.44 -9.53
C ILE A 300 4.54 23.21 -9.91
N ARG A 301 4.64 22.96 -11.22
CA ARG A 301 5.72 22.14 -11.79
C ARG A 301 6.97 23.02 -11.91
N GLY A 302 7.88 22.95 -10.94
CA GLY A 302 9.30 23.31 -11.13
C GLY A 302 9.65 24.76 -11.53
N LYS A 303 8.76 25.75 -11.35
CA LYS A 303 9.12 27.18 -11.45
C LYS A 303 8.63 27.90 -10.20
N PHE A 304 9.54 28.53 -9.46
CA PHE A 304 9.17 29.52 -8.44
C PHE A 304 8.37 30.64 -9.13
N GLN A 305 7.10 30.79 -8.79
CA GLN A 305 6.31 31.94 -9.23
C GLN A 305 6.60 33.09 -8.27
N ARG A 306 7.24 34.14 -8.78
CA ARG A 306 7.34 35.41 -8.07
C ARG A 306 5.92 35.97 -7.91
N LEU A 307 5.61 36.41 -6.69
CA LEU A 307 4.43 37.23 -6.41
C LEU A 307 4.68 38.64 -6.96
N ASP A 308 4.37 38.84 -8.24
CA ASP A 308 4.33 40.18 -8.83
C ASP A 308 3.01 40.84 -8.43
N ASN A 309 3.00 41.56 -7.32
CA ASN A 309 2.02 42.63 -7.13
C ASN A 309 2.28 43.67 -8.21
N ALA A 310 1.35 43.78 -9.16
CA ALA A 310 1.44 44.71 -10.27
C ALA A 310 1.45 46.17 -9.78
N ARG A 311 2.64 46.79 -9.77
CA ARG A 311 2.81 48.22 -10.03
C ARG A 311 3.93 48.38 -11.05
N GLN A 312 3.64 49.14 -12.10
CA GLN A 312 4.58 49.48 -13.17
C GLN A 312 5.89 50.07 -12.60
N PRO A 313 7.03 49.88 -13.28
CA PRO A 313 8.31 50.38 -12.80
C PRO A 313 8.38 51.90 -12.97
N GLN A 314 8.28 52.63 -11.85
CA GLN A 314 8.76 54.01 -11.78
C GLN A 314 10.21 54.01 -11.28
N PRO A 315 11.10 54.79 -11.91
CA PRO A 315 12.51 54.76 -11.61
C PRO A 315 12.78 55.78 -10.51
N GLU A 316 12.81 55.41 -9.22
CA GLU A 316 13.42 56.34 -8.25
C GLU A 316 13.85 55.74 -6.91
N LYS A 317 15.16 55.97 -6.67
CA LYS A 317 15.91 56.07 -5.41
C LYS A 317 15.89 54.86 -4.46
N ALA A 318 17.09 54.37 -4.18
CA ALA A 318 17.38 53.33 -3.20
C ALA A 318 16.66 53.61 -1.88
N ALA A 319 15.66 52.79 -1.57
CA ALA A 319 15.03 52.78 -0.26
C ALA A 319 16.06 52.29 0.77
N PRO A 320 16.10 52.88 1.97
CA PRO A 320 16.97 52.39 3.03
C PRO A 320 16.58 50.95 3.36
N PRO A 321 17.54 50.11 3.79
CA PRO A 321 17.26 48.70 4.04
C PRO A 321 16.15 48.59 5.10
N ARG A 322 15.00 48.03 4.71
CA ARG A 322 13.96 47.66 5.67
C ARG A 322 14.50 46.49 6.50
N ALA A 323 14.65 46.72 7.79
CA ALA A 323 15.01 45.70 8.76
C ALA A 323 13.92 44.63 8.80
N PHE A 324 14.13 43.51 8.10
CA PHE A 324 13.42 42.28 8.40
C PHE A 324 13.86 41.82 9.78
N GLY A 325 12.91 41.71 10.72
CA GLY A 325 13.15 41.07 12.00
C GLY A 325 13.73 39.67 11.76
N LYS A 326 14.90 39.39 12.34
CA LYS A 326 15.56 38.10 12.19
C LYS A 326 14.59 37.00 12.65
N ALA A 327 14.23 36.07 11.77
CA ALA A 327 13.58 34.84 12.18
C ALA A 327 14.49 34.15 13.20
N LYS A 328 13.95 33.87 14.39
CA LYS A 328 14.68 33.20 15.47
C LYS A 328 15.25 31.87 14.96
N ARG A 329 16.55 31.68 15.14
CA ARG A 329 17.25 30.43 14.80
C ARG A 329 16.66 29.32 15.70
N LYS A 330 16.73 28.04 15.30
CA LYS A 330 16.28 26.90 16.14
C LYS A 330 16.93 26.87 17.54
N GLU A 331 18.03 27.59 17.71
CA GLU A 331 18.79 27.82 18.94
C GLU A 331 18.12 28.85 19.89
N ASP A 332 17.21 29.69 19.38
CA ASP A 332 16.51 30.75 20.14
C ASP A 332 15.16 30.29 20.72
N TRP A 333 14.83 29.01 20.54
CA TRP A 333 13.61 28.41 21.07
C TRP A 333 13.78 28.22 22.59
N ARG A 334 12.99 28.98 23.35
CA ARG A 334 12.88 28.79 24.80
C ARG A 334 11.75 27.81 25.05
N PHE A 335 12.12 26.71 25.68
CA PHE A 335 11.23 25.63 26.03
C PHE A 335 11.18 25.54 27.54
N ASN A 336 10.00 25.43 28.13
CA ASN A 336 9.91 25.12 29.55
C ASN A 336 9.86 23.60 29.71
N SER A 337 10.50 23.09 30.77
CA SER A 337 10.46 21.65 31.06
C SER A 337 9.03 21.14 31.28
N GLU A 338 8.14 21.97 31.80
CA GLU A 338 6.73 21.64 32.08
C GLU A 338 5.91 21.39 30.80
N ASP A 339 6.29 22.03 29.68
CA ASP A 339 5.58 21.89 28.39
C ASP A 339 5.66 20.45 27.84
N PHE A 340 6.63 19.65 28.32
CA PHE A 340 6.87 18.27 27.87
C PHE A 340 6.25 17.22 28.78
N GLU A 341 5.49 17.62 29.81
CA GLU A 341 4.79 16.69 30.69
C GLU A 341 3.81 15.77 29.93
N PRO A 342 2.99 16.28 28.98
CA PRO A 342 2.08 15.41 28.21
C PRO A 342 2.83 14.35 27.39
N LEU A 343 4.02 14.70 26.88
CA LEU A 343 4.84 13.77 26.10
C LEU A 343 5.39 12.64 26.99
N ARG A 344 5.74 12.94 28.24
CA ARG A 344 6.19 11.95 29.23
C ARG A 344 5.06 10.98 29.60
N LEU A 345 3.85 11.50 29.80
CA LEU A 345 2.66 10.69 30.12
C LEU A 345 2.31 9.74 28.96
N LEU A 346 2.34 10.22 27.71
CA LEU A 346 2.12 9.39 26.53
C LEU A 346 3.14 8.26 26.43
N TRP A 347 4.41 8.54 26.72
CA TRP A 347 5.46 7.53 26.70
C TRP A 347 5.28 6.48 27.81
N GLN A 348 4.88 6.90 29.01
CA GLN A 348 4.57 5.97 30.11
C GLN A 348 3.43 5.02 29.76
N GLN A 349 2.35 5.54 29.16
CA GLN A 349 1.23 4.72 28.69
C GLN A 349 1.66 3.74 27.59
N TYR A 350 2.43 4.21 26.60
CA TYR A 350 2.96 3.37 25.53
C TYR A 350 3.78 2.18 26.05
N ILE A 351 4.64 2.42 27.05
CA ILE A 351 5.46 1.38 27.66
C ILE A 351 4.62 0.38 28.49
N GLN A 352 3.59 0.86 29.19
CA GLN A 352 2.65 0.00 29.93
C GLN A 352 1.88 -0.93 28.98
N ASP A 353 1.43 -0.42 27.83
CA ASP A 353 0.69 -1.18 26.83
C ASP A 353 1.58 -2.22 26.13
N LEU A 354 2.88 -1.93 25.95
CA LEU A 354 3.80 -2.77 25.17
C LEU A 354 4.25 -4.06 25.91
N GLN A 355 4.23 -4.09 27.25
CA GLN A 355 4.80 -5.16 28.11
C GLN A 355 6.07 -5.83 27.54
N PRO A 356 7.12 -5.05 27.21
CA PRO A 356 8.24 -5.54 26.41
C PRO A 356 9.16 -6.51 27.18
N GLU A 357 9.53 -7.64 26.55
CA GLU A 357 10.68 -8.44 26.96
C GLU A 357 12.00 -7.69 26.75
N VAL A 358 13.07 -8.08 27.46
CA VAL A 358 14.36 -7.37 27.39
C VAL A 358 14.89 -7.24 25.96
N ALA A 359 14.68 -8.23 25.09
CA ALA A 359 15.14 -8.14 23.69
C ALA A 359 14.38 -7.09 22.84
N SER A 360 13.12 -6.78 23.16
CA SER A 360 12.33 -5.80 22.41
C SER A 360 12.61 -4.35 22.86
N LEU A 361 13.10 -4.16 24.09
CA LEU A 361 13.49 -2.85 24.63
C LEU A 361 14.56 -2.13 23.78
N ALA A 362 15.39 -2.88 23.06
CA ALA A 362 16.46 -2.34 22.21
C ALA A 362 15.94 -1.56 20.98
N SER A 363 14.69 -1.83 20.57
CA SER A 363 14.04 -1.21 19.41
C SER A 363 12.94 -0.22 19.77
N VAL A 364 12.74 0.03 21.06
CA VAL A 364 11.70 0.94 21.56
C VAL A 364 12.06 2.39 21.25
N ASP A 365 11.04 3.18 20.90
CA ASP A 365 11.19 4.62 20.70
C ASP A 365 11.37 5.34 22.06
N LEU A 366 12.43 6.15 22.19
CA LEU A 366 12.75 6.88 23.41
C LEU A 366 12.21 8.32 23.41
N HIS A 367 11.52 8.78 22.38
CA HIS A 367 10.89 10.12 22.39
C HIS A 367 9.90 10.24 23.56
N GLY A 368 10.05 11.26 24.40
CA GLY A 368 9.24 11.45 25.60
C GLY A 368 9.73 10.73 26.85
N SER A 369 10.66 9.77 26.72
CA SER A 369 11.24 9.08 27.88
C SER A 369 12.06 10.02 28.76
N HIS A 370 12.10 9.72 30.06
CA HIS A 370 13.03 10.37 30.99
C HIS A 370 14.35 9.60 31.00
N VAL A 371 15.44 10.27 30.62
CA VAL A 371 16.76 9.67 30.45
C VAL A 371 17.75 10.33 31.39
N SER A 372 18.58 9.53 32.07
CA SER A 372 19.73 9.99 32.84
C SER A 372 21.05 9.47 32.26
N VAL A 373 22.10 10.28 32.29
CA VAL A 373 23.43 9.91 31.80
C VAL A 373 24.27 9.40 32.96
N ILE A 374 24.53 8.09 33.02
CA ILE A 374 25.37 7.48 34.06
C ILE A 374 26.84 7.81 33.80
N SER A 375 27.30 7.60 32.57
CA SER A 375 28.69 7.70 32.19
C SER A 375 28.81 8.39 30.84
N ALA A 376 29.77 9.29 30.71
CA ALA A 376 30.07 9.98 29.46
C ALA A 376 31.57 10.16 29.31
N LYS A 377 32.06 10.12 28.06
CA LYS A 377 33.47 10.37 27.74
C LYS A 377 33.92 11.77 28.16
N SER A 378 33.01 12.75 28.12
CA SER A 378 33.22 14.09 28.65
C SER A 378 32.57 14.22 30.04
N PRO A 379 33.32 14.62 31.09
CA PRO A 379 32.80 14.67 32.45
C PRO A 379 31.64 15.66 32.65
N GLY A 380 31.53 16.70 31.80
CA GLY A 380 30.43 17.67 31.85
C GLY A 380 29.07 17.16 31.34
N LEU A 381 29.02 15.97 30.73
CA LEU A 381 27.77 15.33 30.31
C LEU A 381 27.31 14.24 31.29
N ALA A 382 28.19 13.78 32.18
CA ALA A 382 27.85 12.81 33.21
C ALA A 382 26.88 13.47 34.21
N ARG A 383 25.83 12.73 34.63
CA ARG A 383 24.76 13.17 35.54
C ARG A 383 23.74 14.16 34.97
N LEU A 384 23.73 14.41 33.66
CA LEU A 384 22.60 15.10 33.04
C LEU A 384 21.38 14.17 33.00
N ALA A 385 20.22 14.70 33.39
CA ALA A 385 18.94 14.01 33.30
C ALA A 385 17.90 14.93 32.66
N GLY A 386 16.97 14.37 31.90
CA GLY A 386 15.97 15.15 31.19
C GLY A 386 15.06 14.32 30.30
N THR A 387 14.06 14.99 29.73
CA THR A 387 13.11 14.37 28.80
C THR A 387 13.62 14.44 27.36
N VAL A 388 13.54 13.34 26.62
CA VAL A 388 13.96 13.27 25.22
C VAL A 388 12.94 14.00 24.34
N ILE A 389 13.41 15.01 23.62
CA ILE A 389 12.61 15.77 22.64
C ILE A 389 12.78 15.20 21.23
N GLU A 390 14.00 14.80 20.89
CA GLU A 390 14.36 14.37 19.53
C GLU A 390 15.43 13.29 19.58
N GLU A 391 15.15 12.16 18.95
CA GLU A 391 16.09 11.07 18.73
C GLU A 391 16.54 11.04 17.26
N THR A 392 17.85 11.20 17.04
CA THR A 392 18.47 11.01 15.73
C THR A 392 19.36 9.76 15.73
N GLN A 393 19.94 9.44 14.57
CA GLN A 393 20.87 8.30 14.45
C GLN A 393 22.12 8.42 15.34
N ARG A 394 22.54 9.63 15.72
CA ARG A 394 23.81 9.86 16.44
C ARG A 394 23.66 10.64 17.74
N THR A 395 22.61 11.44 17.90
CA THR A 395 22.42 12.30 19.07
C THR A 395 21.02 12.17 19.63
N LEU A 396 20.92 12.28 20.94
CA LEU A 396 19.68 12.52 21.68
C LEU A 396 19.63 13.98 22.10
N ARG A 397 18.52 14.67 21.85
CA ARG A 397 18.29 16.02 22.38
C ARG A 397 17.36 15.90 23.57
N ILE A 398 17.83 16.34 24.73
CA ILE A 398 17.06 16.32 25.97
C ILE A 398 16.79 17.74 26.47
N ILE A 399 15.69 17.93 27.19
CA ILE A 399 15.44 19.10 28.01
C ILE A 399 15.70 18.76 29.48
N THR A 400 16.57 19.51 30.12
CA THR A 400 16.83 19.37 31.56
C THR A 400 15.72 20.04 32.38
N PRO A 401 15.57 19.70 33.68
CA PRO A 401 14.65 20.40 34.58
C PRO A 401 14.86 21.92 34.60
N ASP A 402 16.10 22.38 34.41
CA ASP A 402 16.45 23.80 34.29
C ASP A 402 16.01 24.45 32.96
N SER A 403 15.15 23.78 32.19
CA SER A 403 14.62 24.26 30.90
C SER A 403 15.72 24.55 29.87
N GLN A 404 16.83 23.81 29.94
CA GLN A 404 17.94 23.90 28.99
C GLN A 404 17.95 22.70 28.06
N VAL A 405 18.03 22.96 26.75
CA VAL A 405 18.17 21.89 25.77
C VAL A 405 19.65 21.49 25.65
N LYS A 406 19.93 20.21 25.88
CA LYS A 406 21.27 19.61 25.76
C LYS A 406 21.27 18.55 24.67
N ILE A 407 22.37 18.47 23.92
CA ILE A 407 22.57 17.49 22.86
C ILE A 407 23.57 16.45 23.37
N LEU A 408 23.15 15.20 23.44
CA LEU A 408 23.92 14.09 23.97
C LEU A 408 24.35 13.16 22.82
N PRO A 409 25.65 12.94 22.60
CA PRO A 409 26.13 12.01 21.59
C PRO A 409 25.95 10.55 22.06
N LYS A 410 25.31 9.72 21.24
CA LYS A 410 25.02 8.32 21.60
C LYS A 410 26.29 7.48 21.75
N ASP A 411 27.33 7.75 20.96
CA ASP A 411 28.60 7.01 20.95
C ASP A 411 29.50 7.29 22.15
N SER A 412 29.26 8.39 22.88
CA SER A 412 30.08 8.81 24.01
C SER A 412 29.40 8.70 25.37
N CYS A 413 28.14 8.26 25.42
CA CYS A 413 27.31 8.28 26.62
C CYS A 413 26.63 6.91 26.87
N VAL A 414 26.51 6.55 28.15
CA VAL A 414 25.68 5.45 28.63
C VAL A 414 24.48 6.06 29.32
N PHE A 415 23.30 5.70 28.82
CA PHE A 415 22.02 6.25 29.27
C PHE A 415 21.33 5.24 30.19
N GLU A 416 20.57 5.71 31.16
CA GLU A 416 19.69 4.92 32.01
C GLU A 416 18.27 5.47 31.94
N VAL A 417 17.33 4.58 31.68
CA VAL A 417 15.91 4.88 31.55
C VAL A 417 15.15 3.96 32.51
N GLU A 418 14.19 4.54 33.21
CA GLU A 418 13.29 3.81 34.10
C GLU A 418 12.06 3.34 33.32
N ILE A 419 11.87 2.03 33.24
CA ILE A 419 10.82 1.35 32.49
C ILE A 419 10.16 0.36 33.44
N LEU A 420 8.88 0.57 33.78
CA LEU A 420 8.08 -0.34 34.62
C LEU A 420 8.82 -0.77 35.92
N ASP A 421 9.33 0.21 36.68
CA ASP A 421 10.14 0.04 37.90
C ASP A 421 11.48 -0.72 37.71
N ARG A 422 11.95 -0.87 36.47
CA ARG A 422 13.27 -1.43 36.14
C ARG A 422 14.16 -0.36 35.54
N ARG A 423 15.40 -0.29 36.01
CA ARG A 423 16.43 0.58 35.43
C ARG A 423 17.14 -0.14 34.30
N VAL A 424 16.96 0.35 33.08
CA VAL A 424 17.52 -0.24 31.88
C VAL A 424 18.61 0.67 31.34
N ARG A 425 19.78 0.10 31.05
CA ARG A 425 20.91 0.85 30.52
C ARG A 425 20.93 0.75 29.01
N PHE A 426 21.09 1.86 28.33
CA PHE A 426 21.16 1.96 26.89
C PHE A 426 22.58 2.39 26.49
N LEU A 427 23.25 1.52 25.75
CA LEU A 427 24.57 1.71 25.18
C LEU A 427 24.42 2.11 23.70
N GLY A 428 24.97 3.26 23.34
CA GLY A 428 25.00 3.65 21.93
C GLY A 428 25.89 2.76 21.07
N PRO A 429 25.75 2.85 19.73
CA PRO A 429 26.51 2.01 18.82
C PRO A 429 28.03 2.30 18.87
N SER A 430 28.80 1.40 19.48
CA SER A 430 30.29 1.39 19.43
C SER A 430 30.84 1.44 17.99
N ARG A 431 31.96 2.15 17.84
CA ARG A 431 32.62 2.52 16.58
C ARG A 431 33.50 1.43 15.96
N SER A 432 33.47 0.20 16.48
CA SER A 432 34.34 -0.90 16.04
C SER A 432 33.83 -1.59 14.76
N GLY A 433 34.52 -1.35 13.64
CA GLY A 433 34.77 -2.31 12.55
C GLY A 433 33.59 -2.81 11.71
N GLY A 434 33.46 -2.30 10.48
CA GLY A 434 32.59 -2.89 9.45
C GLY A 434 32.24 -1.89 8.34
N SER A 435 32.99 -1.95 7.26
CA SER A 435 32.78 -1.22 6.00
C SER A 435 31.40 -1.48 5.39
N GLY A 436 30.74 -0.41 4.94
CA GLY A 436 29.83 -0.44 3.80
C GLY A 436 28.50 -1.17 3.97
N SER A 437 27.52 -0.53 4.61
CA SER A 437 26.12 -0.68 4.20
C SER A 437 25.38 0.64 4.38
N SER A 438 25.15 1.32 3.25
CA SER A 438 24.20 2.42 3.15
C SER A 438 22.78 1.84 3.17
N GLY A 439 22.31 1.50 4.36
CA GLY A 439 20.94 1.06 4.63
C GLY A 439 20.07 2.22 5.10
N SER A 440 18.85 2.29 4.58
CA SER A 440 17.83 3.32 4.85
C SER A 440 17.56 3.56 6.33
N GLY A 441 17.61 4.83 6.76
CA GLY A 441 16.67 5.50 7.67
C GLY A 441 16.37 4.98 9.08
N ARG A 442 16.59 3.70 9.43
CA ARG A 442 16.30 3.17 10.76
C ARG A 442 17.47 3.47 11.70
N SER A 443 17.15 4.11 12.83
CA SER A 443 18.04 4.24 13.99
C SER A 443 18.64 2.86 14.29
N ARG A 444 19.97 2.75 14.41
CA ARG A 444 20.59 1.46 14.80
C ARG A 444 20.01 1.08 16.17
N ALA A 445 19.57 -0.19 16.29
CA ALA A 445 19.05 -0.73 17.54
C ALA A 445 20.01 -0.45 18.70
N TRP A 446 19.46 -0.05 19.84
CA TRP A 446 20.22 0.16 21.06
C TRP A 446 20.81 -1.17 21.56
N ARG A 447 21.92 -1.11 22.30
CA ARG A 447 22.41 -2.26 23.07
C ARG A 447 22.01 -2.06 24.52
N LEU A 448 21.47 -3.10 25.15
CA LEU A 448 20.99 -3.09 26.53
C LEU A 448 22.03 -3.65 27.51
#